data_AF-A0A0R1HNL5-F1
#
_entry.id   AF-A0A0R1HNL5-F1
#
_cell.length_a   1.000
_cell.length_b   1.000
_cell.length_c   1.000
_cell.angle_alpha   90.00
_cell.angle_beta   90.00
_cell.angle_gamma   90.00
#
_symmetry.space_group_name_H-M   'P 1'
#
loop_
_entity.id
_entity.type
_entity.pdbx_description
1 polymer ?
#
loop_
_entity_poly.entity_id
_entity_poly.type
_entity_poly.pdbx_seq_one_letter_code
_entity_poly.pdbx_strand_id
1 'polypeptide(L)' 'MTKIEKGLTGQPGVEAVKVLFNASKVKADFDDSQTDAETLATVVDKLGFPVKTIKTK' A
#
# COMPACT_ATOMS: atom_id res chain seq x y z
N MET A 1 11.54 0.44 -8.90
CA MET A 1 10.09 0.32 -8.64
C MET A 1 9.69 -1.14 -8.60
N THR A 2 9.24 -1.59 -7.44
CA THR A 2 8.77 -2.94 -7.17
C THR A 2 7.32 -3.13 -7.60
N LYS A 3 6.86 -4.39 -7.70
CA LYS A 3 5.48 -4.71 -8.08
C LYS A 3 4.47 -4.08 -7.12
N ILE A 4 4.80 -4.08 -5.83
CA ILE A 4 4.01 -3.43 -4.77
C ILE A 4 3.95 -1.92 -4.99
N GLU A 5 5.10 -1.26 -5.18
CA GLU A 5 5.14 0.19 -5.44
C GLU A 5 4.26 0.53 -6.65
N LYS A 6 4.49 -0.11 -7.80
CA LYS A 6 3.72 0.16 -9.02
C LYS A 6 2.21 -0.03 -8.84
N GLY A 7 1.80 -1.06 -8.09
CA GLY A 7 0.39 -1.33 -7.85
C GLY A 7 -0.30 -0.30 -6.97
N LEU A 8 0.44 0.26 -6.00
CA LEU A 8 -0.08 1.25 -5.06
C LEU A 8 -0.04 2.67 -5.62
N THR A 9 1.03 3.08 -6.32
CA THR A 9 1.13 4.45 -6.89
C THR A 9 0.09 4.71 -7.98
N GLY A 10 -0.51 3.65 -8.56
CA GLY A 10 -1.61 3.78 -9.51
C GLY A 10 -3.00 3.84 -8.88
N GLN A 11 -3.11 3.73 -7.54
CA GLN A 11 -4.40 3.82 -6.87
C GLN A 11 -4.84 5.28 -6.68
N PRO A 12 -6.15 5.57 -6.80
CA PRO A 12 -6.70 6.88 -6.49
C PRO A 12 -6.30 7.33 -5.09
N GLY A 13 -5.93 8.61 -4.93
CA GLY A 13 -5.55 9.18 -3.64
C GLY A 13 -4.16 8.81 -3.13
N VAL A 14 -3.41 7.90 -3.76
CA VAL A 14 -2.05 7.56 -3.28
C VAL A 14 -1.04 8.59 -3.76
N GLU A 15 -0.43 9.29 -2.80
CA GLU A 15 0.55 10.35 -3.07
C GLU A 15 1.98 9.81 -3.05
N ALA A 16 2.30 8.94 -2.09
CA ALA A 16 3.62 8.37 -1.95
C ALA A 16 3.57 6.92 -1.47
N VAL A 17 4.54 6.11 -1.92
CA VAL A 17 4.69 4.72 -1.50
C VAL A 17 6.15 4.43 -1.21
N LYS A 18 6.43 3.79 -0.08
CA LYS A 18 7.76 3.35 0.33
C LYS A 18 7.70 1.91 0.80
N VAL A 19 8.37 1.03 0.07
CA VAL A 19 8.48 -0.38 0.41
C VAL A 19 9.78 -0.63 1.16
N LEU A 20 9.65 -1.10 2.40
CA LEU A 20 10.73 -1.39 3.33
C LEU A 20 10.92 -2.92 3.41
N PHE A 21 11.64 -3.50 2.46
CA PHE A 21 11.89 -4.95 2.41
C PHE A 21 12.60 -5.47 3.66
N ASN A 22 13.55 -4.69 4.20
CA ASN A 22 14.28 -5.03 5.43
C ASN A 22 13.37 -5.19 6.65
N ALA A 23 12.22 -4.50 6.65
CA ALA A 23 11.26 -4.51 7.74
C ALA A 23 9.95 -5.24 7.38
N SER A 24 9.88 -5.81 6.17
CA SER A 24 8.66 -6.40 5.60
C SER A 24 7.43 -5.49 5.73
N LYS A 25 7.60 -4.18 5.48
CA LYS A 25 6.56 -3.16 5.65
C LYS A 25 6.41 -2.31 4.40
N VAL A 26 5.20 -1.83 4.18
CA VAL A 26 4.88 -0.82 3.18
C VAL A 26 4.34 0.40 3.91
N LYS A 27 4.83 1.58 3.56
CA LYS A 27 4.25 2.85 3.96
C LYS A 27 3.65 3.48 2.72
N ALA A 28 2.40 3.88 2.81
CA ALA A 28 1.73 4.63 1.77
C ALA A 28 1.14 5.88 2.40
N ASP A 29 1.38 7.03 1.78
CA ASP A 29 0.71 8.28 2.09
C ASP A 29 -0.42 8.41 1.06
N PHE A 30 -1.64 8.56 1.55
CA PHE A 30 -2.84 8.57 0.73
C PHE A 30 -3.92 9.48 1.31
N ASP A 31 -4.81 9.94 0.43
CA ASP A 31 -6.00 10.73 0.78
C ASP A 31 -7.16 9.81 1.20
N ASP A 32 -7.52 9.86 2.48
CA ASP A 32 -8.64 9.11 3.09
C ASP A 32 -10.02 9.42 2.46
N SER A 33 -10.15 10.51 1.69
CA SER A 33 -11.39 10.81 0.94
C SER A 33 -11.51 10.04 -0.37
N GLN A 34 -10.40 9.50 -0.90
CA GLN A 34 -10.35 8.80 -2.18
C GLN A 34 -10.07 7.30 -2.03
N THR A 35 -9.34 6.90 -1.00
CA THR A 35 -8.99 5.49 -0.74
C THR A 35 -8.79 5.28 0.76
N ASP A 36 -8.71 4.02 1.16
CA ASP A 36 -8.54 3.63 2.55
C ASP A 36 -7.48 2.52 2.67
N ALA A 37 -7.01 2.29 3.89
CA ALA A 37 -5.94 1.33 4.14
C ALA A 37 -6.34 -0.13 3.83
N GLU A 38 -7.62 -0.50 3.93
CA GLU A 38 -8.09 -1.85 3.58
C GLU A 38 -8.09 -2.06 2.07
N THR A 39 -8.51 -1.04 1.31
CA THR A 39 -8.44 -1.04 -0.16
C THR A 39 -6.99 -1.21 -0.63
N LEU A 40 -6.06 -0.43 -0.07
CA LEU A 40 -4.64 -0.54 -0.41
C LEU A 40 -4.07 -1.91 0.00
N ALA A 41 -4.43 -2.42 1.17
CA ALA A 41 -4.00 -3.75 1.62
C ALA A 41 -4.50 -4.86 0.68
N THR A 42 -5.74 -4.76 0.19
CA THR A 42 -6.33 -5.70 -0.77
C THR A 42 -5.58 -5.70 -2.09
N VAL A 43 -5.13 -4.53 -2.56
CA VAL A 43 -4.30 -4.43 -3.77
C VAL A 43 -2.97 -5.18 -3.57
N VAL A 44 -2.32 -4.99 -2.43
CA VAL A 44 -1.06 -5.67 -2.11
C VAL A 44 -1.25 -7.19 -2.02
N ASP A 45 -2.35 -7.64 -1.40
CA ASP A 45 -2.72 -9.05 -1.30
C ASP A 45 -2.92 -9.69 -2.69
N LYS A 46 -3.70 -9.04 -3.56
CA LYS A 46 -3.93 -9.47 -4.95
C LYS A 46 -2.66 -9.55 -5.80
N LEU A 47 -1.60 -8.82 -5.43
CA LEU A 47 -0.31 -8.89 -6.10
C LEU A 47 0.54 -10.10 -5.67
N GLY A 48 0.07 -10.85 -4.66
CA GLY A 48 0.71 -12.04 -4.09
C GLY A 48 1.43 -11.78 -2.77
N PHE A 49 1.14 -10.66 -2.09
CA PHE A 49 1.81 -10.27 -0.86
C PHE A 49 0.80 -10.15 0.28
N PRO A 50 0.61 -11.20 1.11
CA PRO A 50 -0.43 -11.19 2.12
C PRO A 50 -0.15 -10.15 3.21
N VAL A 51 -1.14 -9.28 3.45
CA VAL A 51 -1.04 -8.22 4.46
C VAL A 51 -1.52 -8.75 5.80
N LYS A 52 -0.60 -8.90 6.76
CA LYS A 52 -0.92 -9.44 8.09
C LYS A 52 -1.48 -8.42 9.07
N THR A 53 -1.13 -7.15 8.91
CA THR A 53 -1.49 -6.10 9.86
C THR A 53 -1.54 -4.77 9.15
N ILE A 54 -2.62 -4.04 9.38
CA ILE A 54 -2.80 -2.66 8.92
C ILE A 54 -2.66 -1.76 10.16
N LYS A 55 -1.91 -0.67 10.03
CA LYS A 55 -1.81 0.37 11.05
C LYS A 55 -2.01 1.72 10.38
N THR A 56 -3.17 2.30 10.61
CA THR A 56 -3.46 3.71 10.32
C THR A 56 -3.19 4.54 11.57
N LYS A 57 -2.82 5.80 11.40
CA LYS A 57 -2.45 6.69 12.51
C LYS A 57 -3.33 7.92 12.49
#